data_AF-A0A7C8QEU9-F1
#
_entry.id   AF-A0A7C8QEU9-F1
#
_cell.length_a   1.000
_cell.length_b   1.000
_cell.length_c   1.000
_cell.angle_alpha   90.00
_cell.angle_beta   90.00
_cell.angle_gamma   90.00
#
_symmetry.space_group_name_H-M   'P 1'
#
loop_
_entity.id
_entity.type
_entity.pdbx_description
1 polymer ?
#
loop_
_entity_poly.entity_id
_entity_poly.type
_entity_poly.pdbx_seq_one_letter_code
_entity_poly.pdbx_strand_id
1 'polypeptide(L)'
;MEAGHLAGYDVIISVHLDISQEKKEAWLKKVPEELRPLVQTFSTQDLKNWIPKPAEFKNVYEQNHTPVQMFMAQNPKYDFVYTVENDVRLIGRWDTFLADVDAEYAFHRKHQEKDQNMSDVPDLVTFQSVRRPRGDWPWLKADSEKECIKKFGGMENIRSSLGVVWGWSRKLTDSLSQFNKDGLNCYFEYFAPSAAYHQNLTTFFYQHPLYCPNRPSPSERHSMAPKDLGKNDPRLVQYDKVAVGCTYYFVNVHSQPFWDTWYRNPEACRPPALVHPIKGDFFN
;
A
#
# COMPACT_ATOMS: atom_id res chain seq x y z
N MET A 1 1.76 -3.87 25.84
CA MET A 1 1.31 -3.27 24.57
C MET A 1 -0.19 -3.42 24.54
N GLU A 2 -0.92 -2.31 24.59
CA GLU A 2 -2.35 -2.33 24.31
C GLU A 2 -2.51 -2.68 22.83
N ALA A 3 -3.30 -3.69 22.48
CA ALA A 3 -3.42 -4.21 21.11
C ALA A 3 -3.85 -3.15 20.07
N GLY A 4 -4.32 -1.98 20.53
CA GLY A 4 -4.76 -0.86 19.71
C GLY A 4 -3.74 0.25 19.45
N HIS A 5 -2.51 0.17 19.98
CA HIS A 5 -1.52 1.23 19.76
C HIS A 5 -0.10 0.68 19.59
N LEU A 6 0.60 1.13 18.54
CA LEU A 6 1.92 0.65 18.17
C LEU A 6 2.75 1.74 17.47
N ALA A 7 3.93 2.04 18.02
CA ALA A 7 4.87 3.01 17.43
C ALA A 7 4.24 4.38 17.07
N GLY A 8 3.32 4.87 17.90
CA GLY A 8 2.62 6.15 17.65
C GLY A 8 1.40 6.03 16.74
N TYR A 9 1.07 4.83 16.26
CA TYR A 9 -0.11 4.56 15.43
C TYR A 9 -1.22 3.87 16.21
N ASP A 10 -2.46 4.30 15.98
CA ASP A 10 -3.65 3.55 16.37
C ASP A 10 -3.85 2.37 15.39
N VAL A 11 -4.08 1.18 15.92
CA VAL A 11 -4.28 -0.05 15.14
C VAL A 11 -5.78 -0.29 14.93
N ILE A 12 -6.18 -0.43 13.67
CA ILE A 12 -7.59 -0.62 13.28
C ILE A 12 -7.69 -1.81 12.33
N ILE A 13 -8.64 -2.70 12.61
CA ILE A 13 -8.99 -3.84 11.78
C ILE A 13 -10.22 -3.44 10.95
N SER A 14 -10.00 -3.00 9.72
CA SER A 14 -11.07 -2.58 8.81
C SER A 14 -11.59 -3.77 8.00
N VAL A 15 -12.89 -4.06 8.11
CA VAL A 15 -13.50 -5.26 7.52
C VAL A 15 -14.67 -4.89 6.60
N HIS A 16 -14.58 -5.33 5.35
CA HIS A 16 -15.67 -5.25 4.39
C HIS A 16 -16.73 -6.33 4.68
N LEU A 17 -17.97 -5.93 4.94
CA LEU A 17 -19.09 -6.83 5.21
C LEU A 17 -20.35 -6.41 4.43
N ASP A 18 -20.73 -7.22 3.44
CA ASP A 18 -22.01 -7.09 2.72
C ASP A 18 -23.04 -8.10 3.25
N ILE A 19 -23.42 -7.94 4.52
CA ILE A 19 -24.37 -8.81 5.23
C ILE A 19 -25.43 -8.00 5.97
N SER A 20 -26.55 -8.63 6.35
CA SER A 20 -27.60 -7.97 7.15
C SER A 20 -27.07 -7.59 8.54
N GLN A 21 -27.73 -6.61 9.18
CA GLN A 21 -27.36 -6.15 10.53
C GLN A 21 -27.34 -7.29 11.56
N GLU A 22 -28.33 -8.20 11.52
CA GLU A 22 -28.39 -9.37 12.41
C GLU A 22 -27.19 -10.31 12.19
N LYS A 23 -26.80 -10.53 10.93
CA LYS A 23 -25.63 -11.35 10.58
C LYS A 23 -24.32 -10.67 10.98
N LYS A 24 -24.26 -9.33 10.93
CA LYS A 24 -23.12 -8.54 11.39
C LYS A 24 -22.89 -8.69 12.88
N GLU A 25 -23.94 -8.61 13.69
CA GLU A 25 -23.84 -8.84 15.15
C GLU A 25 -23.38 -10.27 15.46
N ALA A 26 -23.91 -11.27 14.75
CA ALA A 26 -23.46 -12.64 14.88
C ALA A 26 -21.99 -12.83 14.44
N TRP A 27 -21.55 -12.11 13.40
CA TRP A 27 -20.15 -12.14 12.95
C TRP A 27 -19.21 -11.49 13.96
N LEU A 28 -19.56 -10.33 14.53
CA LEU A 28 -18.75 -9.64 15.55
C LEU A 28 -18.53 -10.49 16.81
N LYS A 29 -19.50 -11.35 17.18
CA LYS A 29 -19.33 -12.31 18.28
C LYS A 29 -18.23 -13.34 18.04
N LYS A 30 -17.84 -13.59 16.78
CA LYS A 30 -16.73 -14.48 16.42
C LYS A 30 -15.36 -13.82 16.60
N VAL A 31 -15.30 -12.49 16.62
CA VAL A 31 -14.06 -11.75 16.89
C VAL A 31 -13.73 -11.89 18.39
N PRO A 32 -12.47 -12.22 18.75
CA PRO A 32 -12.01 -12.22 20.14
C PRO A 32 -12.35 -10.90 20.84
N GLU A 33 -12.79 -10.97 22.09
CA GLU A 33 -13.34 -9.83 22.83
C GLU A 33 -12.35 -8.67 22.90
N GLU A 34 -11.07 -8.98 23.09
CA GLU A 34 -9.96 -8.04 23.15
C GLU A 34 -9.68 -7.31 21.83
N LEU A 35 -10.09 -7.87 20.68
CA LEU A 35 -9.92 -7.27 19.35
C LEU A 35 -11.15 -6.51 18.88
N ARG A 36 -12.35 -6.78 19.43
CA ARG A 36 -13.60 -6.12 19.01
C ARG A 36 -13.52 -4.59 19.00
N PRO A 37 -12.90 -3.92 19.99
CA PRO A 37 -12.78 -2.45 19.98
C PRO A 37 -11.97 -1.90 18.80
N LEU A 38 -11.10 -2.72 18.20
CA LEU A 38 -10.25 -2.35 17.07
C LEU A 38 -10.95 -2.57 15.72
N VAL A 39 -12.07 -3.30 15.70
CA VAL A 39 -12.76 -3.66 14.47
C VAL A 39 -13.68 -2.53 14.02
N GLN A 40 -13.46 -2.07 12.80
CA GLN A 40 -14.37 -1.17 12.09
C GLN A 40 -14.88 -1.89 10.85
N THR A 41 -16.17 -1.75 10.56
CA THR A 41 -16.80 -2.44 9.43
C THR A 41 -17.37 -1.42 8.46
N PHE A 42 -17.30 -1.73 7.17
CA PHE A 42 -17.96 -0.97 6.11
C PHE A 42 -18.57 -1.92 5.09
N SER A 43 -19.55 -1.44 4.31
CA SER A 43 -20.18 -2.18 3.22
C SER A 43 -19.93 -1.53 1.86
N THR A 44 -20.20 -2.27 0.79
CA THR A 44 -20.23 -1.73 -0.58
C THR A 44 -21.21 -0.56 -0.68
N GLN A 45 -22.34 -0.62 0.04
CA GLN A 45 -23.33 0.46 0.03
C GLN A 45 -22.82 1.72 0.74
N ASP A 46 -22.09 1.57 1.84
CA ASP A 46 -21.47 2.72 2.53
C ASP A 46 -20.51 3.46 1.60
N LEU A 47 -19.69 2.71 0.86
CA LEU A 47 -18.74 3.28 -0.11
C LEU A 47 -19.45 3.95 -1.29
N LYS A 48 -20.52 3.34 -1.83
CA LYS A 48 -21.34 3.94 -2.89
C LYS A 48 -22.07 5.20 -2.45
N ASN A 49 -22.47 5.27 -1.19
CA ASN A 49 -23.11 6.45 -0.61
C ASN A 49 -22.10 7.57 -0.33
N TRP A 50 -20.87 7.20 0.05
CA TRP A 50 -19.80 8.14 0.38
C TRP A 50 -19.14 8.72 -0.88
N ILE A 51 -18.89 7.90 -1.91
CA ILE A 51 -18.21 8.35 -3.12
C ILE A 51 -19.10 9.35 -3.88
N PRO A 52 -18.58 10.54 -4.23
CA PRO A 52 -19.36 11.55 -4.93
C PRO A 52 -19.65 11.09 -6.36
N LYS A 53 -20.88 11.36 -6.83
CA LYS A 53 -21.17 11.29 -8.26
C LYS A 53 -20.35 12.36 -9.02
N PRO A 54 -19.81 12.08 -10.21
CA PRO A 54 -20.11 10.91 -11.05
C PRO A 54 -19.17 9.71 -10.89
N ALA A 55 -18.26 9.69 -9.91
CA ALA A 55 -17.38 8.54 -9.74
C ALA A 55 -18.17 7.28 -9.36
N GLU A 56 -17.76 6.15 -9.94
CA GLU A 56 -18.38 4.86 -9.69
C GLU A 56 -17.49 3.99 -8.80
N PHE A 57 -18.11 3.32 -7.82
CA PHE A 57 -17.44 2.29 -7.04
C PHE A 57 -17.73 0.90 -7.60
N LYS A 58 -16.67 0.23 -8.06
CA LYS A 58 -16.69 -1.09 -8.69
C LYS A 58 -16.75 -2.21 -7.64
N ASN A 59 -15.68 -2.38 -6.88
CA ASN A 59 -15.59 -3.34 -5.78
C ASN A 59 -14.37 -3.03 -4.90
N VAL A 60 -14.34 -3.59 -3.68
CA VAL A 60 -13.25 -3.37 -2.71
C VAL A 60 -11.93 -3.93 -3.20
N TYR A 61 -11.94 -5.04 -3.96
CA TYR A 61 -10.72 -5.67 -4.45
C TYR A 61 -9.95 -4.79 -5.46
N GLU A 62 -10.67 -4.05 -6.32
CA GLU A 62 -10.05 -3.17 -7.32
C GLU A 62 -9.88 -1.73 -6.84
N GLN A 63 -10.63 -1.32 -5.82
CA GLN A 63 -10.69 0.07 -5.36
C GLN A 63 -10.59 0.14 -3.82
N ASN A 64 -9.67 -0.63 -3.24
CA ASN A 64 -9.43 -0.68 -1.79
C ASN A 64 -8.95 0.67 -1.20
N HIS A 65 -8.63 1.65 -2.03
CA HIS A 65 -8.35 3.02 -1.62
C HIS A 65 -9.59 3.78 -1.15
N THR A 66 -10.77 3.47 -1.69
CA THR A 66 -12.03 4.14 -1.35
C THR A 66 -12.38 4.03 0.15
N PRO A 67 -12.34 2.85 0.80
CA PRO A 67 -12.58 2.77 2.24
C PRO A 67 -11.54 3.52 3.07
N VAL A 68 -10.28 3.60 2.63
CA VAL A 68 -9.23 4.35 3.32
C VAL A 68 -9.49 5.86 3.26
N GLN A 69 -9.91 6.37 2.09
CA GLN A 69 -10.31 7.76 1.96
C GLN A 69 -11.54 8.09 2.83
N MET A 70 -12.54 7.21 2.86
CA MET A 70 -13.71 7.36 3.73
C MET A 70 -13.29 7.42 5.21
N PHE A 71 -12.43 6.49 5.63
CA PHE A 71 -11.90 6.45 6.98
C PHE A 71 -11.16 7.74 7.34
N MET A 72 -10.23 8.20 6.50
CA MET A 72 -9.47 9.44 6.72
C MET A 72 -10.39 10.66 6.74
N ALA A 73 -11.42 10.74 5.90
CA ALA A 73 -12.38 11.84 5.89
C ALA A 73 -13.21 11.89 7.20
N GLN A 74 -13.58 10.73 7.76
CA GLN A 74 -14.37 10.64 8.99
C GLN A 74 -13.53 10.80 10.27
N ASN A 75 -12.21 10.66 10.16
CA ASN A 75 -11.29 10.72 11.30
C ASN A 75 -10.24 11.82 11.08
N PRO A 76 -10.60 13.11 11.23
CA PRO A 76 -9.70 14.24 10.96
C PRO A 76 -8.50 14.32 11.90
N LYS A 77 -8.51 13.55 13.00
CA LYS A 77 -7.38 13.47 13.95
C LYS A 77 -6.14 12.76 13.38
N TYR A 78 -6.27 12.02 12.28
CA TYR A 78 -5.15 11.33 11.65
C TYR A 78 -4.66 12.10 10.42
N ASP A 79 -3.36 12.32 10.34
CA ASP A 79 -2.73 12.96 9.17
C ASP A 79 -1.95 11.97 8.29
N PHE A 80 -1.83 10.72 8.74
CA PHE A 80 -1.14 9.66 8.03
C PHE A 80 -1.73 8.28 8.40
N VAL A 81 -1.73 7.35 7.46
CA VAL A 81 -2.19 5.97 7.68
C VAL A 81 -1.30 4.97 6.94
N TYR A 82 -0.99 3.84 7.57
CA TYR A 82 -0.49 2.67 6.87
C TYR A 82 -1.64 1.69 6.59
N THR A 83 -1.81 1.30 5.33
CA THR A 83 -2.70 0.22 4.92
C THR A 83 -1.90 -1.07 4.83
N VAL A 84 -2.45 -2.18 5.33
CA VAL A 84 -1.82 -3.50 5.28
C VAL A 84 -2.88 -4.52 4.87
N GLU A 85 -2.65 -5.20 3.75
CA GLU A 85 -3.54 -6.29 3.30
C GLU A 85 -3.48 -7.48 4.26
N ASN A 86 -4.59 -8.21 4.34
CA ASN A 86 -4.79 -9.29 5.31
C ASN A 86 -3.87 -10.51 5.10
N ASP A 87 -3.28 -10.67 3.92
CA ASP A 87 -2.33 -11.73 3.58
C ASP A 87 -0.87 -11.24 3.53
N VAL A 88 -0.60 -10.02 4.00
CA VAL A 88 0.77 -9.53 4.27
C VAL A 88 1.20 -9.96 5.66
N ARG A 89 2.46 -10.38 5.80
CA ARG A 89 3.09 -10.54 7.12
C ARG A 89 4.38 -9.77 7.18
N LEU A 90 4.77 -9.39 8.40
CA LEU A 90 6.08 -8.88 8.70
C LEU A 90 6.85 -9.97 9.46
N ILE A 91 7.98 -10.39 8.92
CA ILE A 91 9.01 -11.11 9.69
C ILE A 91 9.74 -10.04 10.49
N GLY A 92 9.68 -10.12 11.83
CA GLY A 92 10.22 -9.10 12.73
C GLY A 92 9.12 -8.38 13.51
N ARG A 93 9.43 -7.16 13.98
CA ARG A 93 8.50 -6.34 14.77
C ARG A 93 8.14 -5.06 14.02
N TRP A 94 6.86 -4.72 14.03
CA TRP A 94 6.32 -3.54 13.36
C TRP A 94 6.88 -2.22 13.91
N ASP A 95 7.12 -2.12 15.22
CA ASP A 95 7.70 -0.92 15.81
C ASP A 95 9.12 -0.64 15.32
N THR A 96 9.94 -1.70 15.22
CA THR A 96 11.30 -1.60 14.68
C THR A 96 11.26 -1.28 13.19
N PHE A 97 10.36 -1.92 12.44
CA PHE A 97 10.21 -1.70 11.00
C PHE A 97 9.77 -0.26 10.67
N LEU A 98 8.76 0.26 11.35
CA LEU A 98 8.28 1.63 11.14
C LEU A 98 9.34 2.67 11.55
N ALA A 99 10.04 2.44 12.65
CA ALA A 99 11.15 3.31 13.05
C ALA A 99 12.28 3.33 12.01
N ASP A 100 12.54 2.21 11.32
CA ASP A 100 13.53 2.12 10.25
C ASP A 100 13.07 2.89 9.00
N VAL A 101 11.79 2.78 8.62
CA VAL A 101 11.21 3.58 7.53
C VAL A 101 11.37 5.08 7.79
N ASP A 102 11.08 5.54 9.01
CA ASP A 102 11.24 6.93 9.41
C ASP A 102 12.71 7.37 9.40
N ALA A 103 13.62 6.51 9.89
CA ALA A 103 15.04 6.80 9.93
C ALA A 103 15.64 6.91 8.51
N GLU A 104 15.29 6.00 7.61
CA GLU A 104 15.71 6.02 6.20
C GLU A 104 15.16 7.27 5.48
N TYR A 105 13.88 7.61 5.66
CA TYR A 105 13.33 8.83 5.08
C TYR A 105 14.04 10.09 5.61
N ALA A 106 14.29 10.14 6.92
CA ALA A 106 15.01 11.26 7.53
C ALA A 106 16.46 11.37 7.04
N PHE A 107 17.12 10.23 6.76
CA PHE A 107 18.43 10.19 6.13
C PHE A 107 18.38 10.81 4.73
N HIS A 108 17.43 10.40 3.88
CA HIS A 108 17.29 10.97 2.54
C HIS A 108 16.98 12.47 2.57
N ARG A 109 16.09 12.93 3.46
CA ARG A 109 15.75 14.35 3.61
C ARG A 109 16.97 15.21 3.95
N LYS A 110 17.90 14.70 4.77
CA LYS A 110 19.16 15.38 5.11
C LYS A 110 20.14 15.49 3.93
N HIS A 111 20.00 14.60 2.94
CA HIS A 111 20.86 14.52 1.76
C HIS A 111 20.15 14.92 0.48
N GLN A 112 18.99 15.59 0.58
CA GLN A 112 18.19 16.00 -0.57
C GLN A 112 18.96 16.96 -1.49
N GLU A 113 18.76 16.83 -2.80
CA GLU A 113 19.28 17.77 -3.78
C GLU A 113 18.55 19.12 -3.70
N LYS A 114 19.16 20.19 -4.22
CA LYS A 114 18.62 21.57 -4.06
C LYS A 114 17.24 21.78 -4.68
N ASP A 115 16.89 20.97 -5.67
CA ASP A 115 15.62 20.99 -6.39
C ASP A 115 14.60 19.98 -5.83
N GLN A 116 15.00 19.15 -4.86
CA GLN A 116 14.10 18.25 -4.16
C GLN A 116 13.40 18.99 -3.01
N ASN A 117 12.07 18.95 -3.01
CA ASN A 117 11.26 19.42 -1.90
C ASN A 117 10.68 18.21 -1.16
N MET A 118 11.33 17.82 -0.06
CA MET A 118 10.87 16.75 0.81
C MET A 118 10.21 17.31 2.07
N SER A 119 8.95 16.97 2.28
CA SER A 119 8.21 17.26 3.51
C SER A 119 8.77 16.50 4.72
N ASP A 120 8.28 16.80 5.92
CA ASP A 120 8.72 16.09 7.13
C ASP A 120 8.27 14.63 7.18
N VAL A 121 7.13 14.35 6.55
CA VAL A 121 6.57 13.02 6.34
C VAL A 121 6.26 12.92 4.84
N PRO A 122 6.58 11.81 4.16
CA PRO A 122 6.26 11.64 2.75
C PRO A 122 4.73 11.58 2.56
N ASP A 123 4.25 11.94 1.38
CA ASP A 123 2.82 11.83 1.06
C ASP A 123 2.39 10.41 0.70
N LEU A 124 3.32 9.66 0.09
CA LEU A 124 3.16 8.25 -0.27
C LEU A 124 4.41 7.47 0.14
N VAL A 125 4.25 6.43 0.96
CA VAL A 125 5.28 5.42 1.23
C VAL A 125 4.93 4.15 0.48
N THR A 126 5.85 3.66 -0.34
CA THR A 126 5.71 2.37 -1.01
C THR A 126 6.81 1.40 -0.61
N PHE A 127 6.46 0.11 -0.62
CA PHE A 127 7.40 -1.00 -0.38
C PHE A 127 7.69 -1.78 -1.66
N GLN A 128 7.15 -1.32 -2.79
CA GLN A 128 7.62 -1.67 -4.12
C GLN A 128 7.94 -0.39 -4.91
N SER A 129 8.95 -0.48 -5.75
CA SER A 129 9.33 0.59 -6.67
C SER A 129 8.12 1.16 -7.41
N VAL A 130 8.01 2.48 -7.40
CA VAL A 130 7.04 3.21 -8.22
C VAL A 130 7.59 3.30 -9.65
N ARG A 131 6.79 2.90 -10.64
CA ARG A 131 7.22 2.89 -12.04
C ARG A 131 6.06 3.09 -12.99
N ARG A 132 6.34 3.30 -14.28
CA ARG A 132 5.29 3.19 -15.30
C ARG A 132 4.77 1.75 -15.36
N PRO A 133 3.45 1.54 -15.41
CA PRO A 133 2.90 0.21 -15.60
C PRO A 133 3.24 -0.34 -16.99
N ARG A 134 3.25 -1.66 -17.10
CA ARG A 134 3.46 -2.34 -18.38
C ARG A 134 2.20 -2.22 -19.23
N GLY A 135 2.35 -1.98 -20.54
CA GLY A 135 1.20 -1.80 -21.44
C GLY A 135 0.32 -3.04 -21.60
N ASP A 136 0.83 -4.24 -21.29
CA ASP A 136 0.09 -5.50 -21.34
C ASP A 136 -0.58 -5.89 -20.00
N TRP A 137 -0.49 -5.03 -18.97
CA TRP A 137 -1.02 -5.31 -17.64
C TRP A 137 -2.55 -5.46 -17.67
N PRO A 138 -3.13 -6.61 -17.25
CA PRO A 138 -4.55 -6.88 -17.41
C PRO A 138 -5.48 -5.85 -16.77
N TRP A 139 -5.09 -5.27 -15.63
CA TRP A 139 -5.90 -4.27 -14.93
C TRP A 139 -6.10 -3.00 -15.76
N LEU A 140 -5.17 -2.64 -16.65
CA LEU A 140 -5.28 -1.47 -17.53
C LEU A 140 -6.06 -1.73 -18.83
N LYS A 141 -6.40 -2.99 -19.12
CA LYS A 141 -7.13 -3.36 -20.34
C LYS A 141 -8.64 -3.26 -20.18
N ALA A 142 -9.13 -3.17 -18.94
CA ALA A 142 -10.55 -3.03 -18.69
C ALA A 142 -11.05 -1.69 -19.24
N ASP A 143 -12.24 -1.70 -19.88
CA ASP A 143 -12.84 -0.48 -20.40
C ASP A 143 -13.07 0.58 -19.32
N SER A 144 -13.29 0.14 -18.06
CA SER A 144 -13.41 1.01 -16.89
C SER A 144 -12.18 1.90 -16.65
N GLU A 145 -10.99 1.48 -17.07
CA GLU A 145 -9.76 2.22 -16.81
C GLU A 145 -9.41 3.23 -17.91
N LYS A 146 -10.07 3.17 -19.08
CA LYS A 146 -9.73 4.03 -20.23
C LYS A 146 -9.85 5.52 -19.91
N GLU A 147 -10.92 5.92 -19.22
CA GLU A 147 -11.12 7.32 -18.83
C GLU A 147 -10.12 7.76 -17.76
N CYS A 148 -9.79 6.89 -16.80
CA CYS A 148 -8.73 7.13 -15.82
C CYS A 148 -7.38 7.41 -16.50
N ILE A 149 -6.93 6.51 -17.38
CA ILE A 149 -5.66 6.64 -18.10
C ILE A 149 -5.66 7.93 -18.93
N LYS A 150 -6.75 8.22 -19.64
CA LYS A 150 -6.90 9.43 -20.46
C LYS A 150 -6.83 10.70 -19.61
N LYS A 151 -7.48 10.74 -18.45
CA LYS A 151 -7.49 11.91 -17.55
C LYS A 151 -6.15 12.16 -16.88
N PHE A 152 -5.39 11.10 -16.58
CA PHE A 152 -3.99 11.22 -16.21
C PHE A 152 -3.06 11.56 -17.38
N GLY A 153 -3.59 11.78 -18.59
CA GLY A 153 -2.79 12.20 -19.74
C GLY A 153 -2.03 11.07 -20.41
N GLY A 154 -2.46 9.81 -20.29
CA GLY A 154 -1.88 8.68 -21.01
C GLY A 154 -1.00 7.76 -20.16
N MET A 155 -0.60 6.64 -20.76
CA MET A 155 0.19 5.57 -20.12
C MET A 155 1.57 6.05 -19.61
N GLU A 156 2.14 7.07 -20.25
CA GLU A 156 3.40 7.69 -19.91
C GLU A 156 3.33 8.55 -18.63
N ASN A 157 2.11 8.97 -18.26
CA ASN A 157 1.83 9.87 -17.15
C ASN A 157 1.18 9.19 -15.95
N ILE A 158 1.00 7.87 -15.99
CA ILE A 158 0.59 7.08 -14.82
C ILE A 158 1.80 6.38 -14.17
N ARG A 159 1.65 6.08 -12.89
CA ARG A 159 2.60 5.34 -12.06
C ARG A 159 1.89 4.20 -11.37
N SER A 160 2.57 3.09 -11.15
CA SER A 160 2.06 1.96 -10.38
C SER A 160 3.08 1.40 -9.39
N SER A 161 2.55 0.80 -8.33
CA SER A 161 3.26 0.07 -7.28
C SER A 161 2.31 -0.97 -6.70
N LEU A 162 2.82 -2.10 -6.20
CA LEU A 162 2.01 -3.15 -5.58
C LEU A 162 1.43 -2.63 -4.27
N GLY A 163 0.10 -2.63 -4.15
CA GLY A 163 -0.65 -1.91 -3.12
C GLY A 163 -0.97 -2.64 -1.83
N VAL A 164 -0.16 -3.63 -1.49
CA VAL A 164 -0.44 -4.54 -0.37
C VAL A 164 0.00 -3.95 0.97
N VAL A 165 0.97 -3.03 0.95
CA VAL A 165 1.29 -2.13 2.07
C VAL A 165 1.61 -0.74 1.51
N TRP A 166 0.95 0.29 2.03
CA TRP A 166 1.28 1.68 1.72
C TRP A 166 1.12 2.60 2.91
N GLY A 167 1.92 3.66 2.97
CA GLY A 167 1.69 4.78 3.87
C GLY A 167 1.14 5.98 3.12
N TRP A 168 0.00 6.54 3.53
CA TRP A 168 -0.67 7.65 2.86
C TRP A 168 -0.84 8.85 3.79
N SER A 169 -0.42 10.03 3.34
CA SER A 169 -0.75 11.28 4.01
C SER A 169 -2.20 11.69 3.78
N ARG A 170 -2.71 12.55 4.65
CA ARG A 170 -3.99 13.23 4.45
C ARG A 170 -4.06 13.95 3.11
N LYS A 171 -2.98 14.63 2.73
CA LYS A 171 -2.88 15.36 1.45
C LYS A 171 -3.06 14.43 0.25
N LEU A 172 -2.48 13.23 0.28
CA LEU A 172 -2.72 12.22 -0.75
C LEU A 172 -4.18 11.75 -0.75
N THR A 173 -4.75 11.42 0.42
CA THR A 173 -6.13 10.94 0.50
C THR A 173 -7.15 12.00 0.06
N ASP A 174 -6.88 13.27 0.36
CA ASP A 174 -7.70 14.41 -0.08
C ASP A 174 -7.58 14.60 -1.59
N SER A 175 -6.38 14.44 -2.15
CA SER A 175 -6.15 14.48 -3.60
C SER A 175 -6.94 13.38 -4.33
N LEU A 176 -6.87 12.14 -3.84
CA LEU A 176 -7.67 11.04 -4.37
C LEU A 176 -9.17 11.33 -4.26
N SER A 177 -9.59 11.96 -3.17
CA SER A 177 -11.00 12.31 -2.97
C SER A 177 -11.45 13.41 -3.91
N GLN A 178 -10.55 14.33 -4.28
CA GLN A 178 -10.80 15.33 -5.31
C GLN A 178 -10.91 14.68 -6.70
N PHE A 179 -10.03 13.73 -7.04
CA PHE A 179 -10.17 12.95 -8.27
C PHE A 179 -11.50 12.20 -8.34
N ASN A 180 -11.96 11.61 -7.23
CA ASN A 180 -13.29 10.98 -7.15
C ASN A 180 -14.40 12.01 -7.42
N LYS A 181 -14.33 13.24 -6.87
CA LYS A 181 -15.30 14.32 -7.17
C LYS A 181 -15.32 14.69 -8.65
N ASP A 182 -14.17 14.58 -9.32
CA ASP A 182 -14.01 14.84 -10.75
C ASP A 182 -14.43 13.64 -11.63
N GLY A 183 -14.96 12.58 -11.02
CA GLY A 183 -15.48 11.40 -11.70
C GLY A 183 -14.49 10.26 -11.90
N LEU A 184 -13.34 10.29 -11.25
CA LEU A 184 -12.27 9.30 -11.40
C LEU A 184 -12.16 8.41 -10.18
N ASN A 185 -12.34 7.10 -10.35
CA ASN A 185 -12.10 6.10 -9.32
C ASN A 185 -11.42 4.88 -9.93
N CYS A 186 -10.10 4.90 -9.95
CA CYS A 186 -9.28 4.02 -10.78
C CYS A 186 -8.79 2.78 -10.01
N TYR A 187 -8.24 1.78 -10.71
CA TYR A 187 -7.63 0.63 -10.04
C TYR A 187 -6.51 1.05 -9.08
N PHE A 188 -6.59 0.54 -7.84
CA PHE A 188 -5.84 1.08 -6.70
C PHE A 188 -4.32 1.13 -6.92
N GLU A 189 -3.72 0.07 -7.48
CA GLU A 189 -2.26 -0.09 -7.65
C GLU A 189 -1.61 0.96 -8.55
N TYR A 190 -2.39 1.68 -9.36
CA TYR A 190 -1.88 2.83 -10.10
C TYR A 190 -2.52 4.15 -9.70
N PHE A 191 -3.68 4.15 -9.03
CA PHE A 191 -4.38 5.39 -8.72
C PHE A 191 -3.60 6.27 -7.74
N ALA A 192 -3.22 5.73 -6.57
CA ALA A 192 -2.47 6.48 -5.56
C ALA A 192 -1.09 6.95 -6.06
N PRO A 193 -0.25 6.10 -6.70
CA PRO A 193 1.02 6.56 -7.25
C PRO A 193 0.85 7.60 -8.37
N SER A 194 -0.17 7.46 -9.23
CA SER A 194 -0.44 8.46 -10.29
C SER A 194 -0.94 9.78 -9.73
N ALA A 195 -1.84 9.75 -8.74
CA ALA A 195 -2.30 10.95 -8.06
C ALA A 195 -1.13 11.67 -7.37
N ALA A 196 -0.25 10.94 -6.70
CA ALA A 196 0.95 11.51 -6.09
C ALA A 196 1.85 12.20 -7.12
N TYR A 197 2.10 11.55 -8.26
CA TYR A 197 2.87 12.15 -9.36
C TYR A 197 2.22 13.43 -9.91
N HIS A 198 0.92 13.40 -10.22
CA HIS A 198 0.20 14.53 -10.82
C HIS A 198 0.02 15.72 -9.88
N GLN A 199 -0.15 15.45 -8.58
CA GLN A 199 -0.30 16.48 -7.55
C GLN A 199 1.04 16.93 -6.98
N ASN A 200 2.15 16.46 -7.55
CA ASN A 200 3.49 16.83 -7.14
C ASN A 200 3.67 16.53 -5.64
N LEU A 201 3.33 15.31 -5.21
CA LEU A 201 3.43 14.86 -3.83
C LEU A 201 4.72 14.10 -3.59
N THR A 202 5.25 14.14 -2.37
CA THR A 202 6.52 13.46 -2.06
C THR A 202 6.29 11.95 -1.95
N THR A 203 6.94 11.17 -2.81
CA THR A 203 6.84 9.71 -2.78
C THR A 203 8.15 9.12 -2.27
N PHE A 204 8.08 8.37 -1.18
CA PHE A 204 9.20 7.63 -0.61
C PHE A 204 9.02 6.14 -0.92
N PHE A 205 9.99 5.56 -1.62
CA PHE A 205 10.06 4.12 -1.77
C PHE A 205 11.06 3.58 -0.75
N TYR A 206 10.56 2.88 0.26
CA TYR A 206 11.40 2.19 1.22
C TYR A 206 11.85 0.85 0.63
N GLN A 207 13.16 0.70 0.46
CA GLN A 207 13.77 -0.50 -0.07
C GLN A 207 13.90 -1.56 1.04
N HIS A 208 12.90 -2.43 1.13
CA HIS A 208 12.98 -3.55 2.08
C HIS A 208 13.98 -4.62 1.62
N PRO A 209 14.51 -5.44 2.55
CA PRO A 209 15.32 -6.60 2.21
C PRO A 209 14.56 -7.57 1.30
N LEU A 210 15.18 -7.94 0.17
CA LEU A 210 14.63 -8.88 -0.79
C LEU A 210 15.21 -10.26 -0.57
N TYR A 211 14.36 -11.29 -0.53
CA TYR A 211 14.80 -12.67 -0.42
C TYR A 211 14.26 -13.55 -1.54
N CYS A 212 15.17 -14.06 -2.37
CA CYS A 212 14.91 -14.94 -3.52
C CYS A 212 15.21 -16.40 -3.18
N PRO A 213 14.23 -17.21 -2.74
CA PRO A 213 14.47 -18.63 -2.59
C PRO A 213 14.87 -19.22 -3.95
N ASN A 214 16.00 -19.93 -3.98
CA ASN A 214 16.57 -20.61 -5.16
C ASN A 214 17.21 -19.71 -6.23
N ARG A 215 17.53 -18.44 -5.93
CA ARG A 215 18.35 -17.60 -6.83
C ARG A 215 19.38 -16.78 -6.04
N PRO A 216 20.62 -16.64 -6.55
CA PRO A 216 21.65 -15.82 -5.91
C PRO A 216 21.34 -14.32 -6.00
N SER A 217 20.42 -13.91 -6.88
CA SER A 217 19.98 -12.53 -7.07
C SER A 217 18.54 -12.50 -7.60
N PRO A 218 17.83 -11.36 -7.45
CA PRO A 218 16.63 -11.12 -8.21
C PRO A 218 16.94 -11.28 -9.69
N SER A 219 16.09 -11.96 -10.46
CA SER A 219 16.34 -12.07 -11.91
C SER A 219 16.36 -10.68 -12.53
N GLU A 220 17.08 -10.48 -13.63
CA GLU A 220 17.09 -9.21 -14.37
C GLU A 220 15.69 -8.65 -14.69
N ARG A 221 14.68 -9.53 -14.86
CA ARG A 221 13.27 -9.14 -15.06
C ARG A 221 12.62 -8.45 -13.84
N HIS A 222 13.20 -8.64 -12.67
CA HIS A 222 12.75 -8.07 -11.40
C HIS A 222 13.71 -7.00 -10.89
N SER A 223 14.96 -6.98 -11.34
CA SER A 223 15.89 -5.85 -11.18
C SER A 223 15.49 -4.66 -12.07
N MET A 224 15.67 -3.42 -11.60
CA MET A 224 15.50 -2.21 -12.42
C MET A 224 16.77 -1.39 -12.37
N ALA A 225 17.21 -0.88 -13.53
CA ALA A 225 18.34 0.05 -13.52
C ALA A 225 17.87 1.39 -12.94
N PRO A 226 18.73 2.17 -12.27
CA PRO A 226 18.38 3.50 -11.73
C PRO A 226 17.68 4.43 -12.75
N LYS A 227 18.09 4.36 -14.01
CA LYS A 227 17.46 5.09 -15.14
C LYS A 227 15.99 4.70 -15.41
N ASP A 228 15.57 3.51 -14.99
CA ASP A 228 14.21 2.98 -15.16
C ASP A 228 13.30 3.36 -13.96
N LEU A 229 13.89 3.73 -12.83
CA LEU A 229 13.19 4.32 -11.68
C LEU A 229 13.01 5.83 -11.83
N GLY A 230 13.97 6.50 -12.48
CA GLY A 230 14.14 7.95 -12.37
C GLY A 230 14.56 8.67 -13.65
N LYS A 231 13.95 8.39 -14.80
CA LYS A 231 13.97 9.34 -15.94
C LYS A 231 12.74 10.24 -16.06
N ASN A 232 11.71 10.04 -15.24
CA ASN A 232 10.44 10.77 -15.38
C ASN A 232 9.72 11.05 -14.04
N ASP A 233 10.37 10.95 -12.89
CA ASP A 233 9.70 11.26 -11.62
C ASP A 233 10.59 12.16 -10.74
N PRO A 234 10.32 13.48 -10.70
CA PRO A 234 11.17 14.44 -10.00
C PRO A 234 11.11 14.31 -8.46
N ARG A 235 10.28 13.42 -7.89
CA ARG A 235 10.03 13.36 -6.44
C ARG A 235 10.07 11.96 -5.83
N LEU A 236 10.50 10.95 -6.57
CA LEU A 236 10.81 9.65 -5.98
C LEU A 236 12.11 9.77 -5.19
N VAL A 237 12.02 9.63 -3.87
CA VAL A 237 13.16 9.75 -2.96
C VAL A 237 13.84 8.39 -2.84
N GLN A 238 15.04 8.25 -3.41
CA GLN A 238 15.92 7.11 -3.17
C GLN A 238 17.38 7.44 -3.53
N TYR A 239 18.30 7.05 -2.64
CA TYR A 239 19.76 7.13 -2.85
C TYR A 239 20.26 5.70 -3.08
N ASP A 240 21.03 5.47 -4.15
CA ASP A 240 21.61 4.18 -4.57
C ASP A 240 20.71 3.12 -5.24
N LYS A 241 21.38 2.04 -5.72
CA LYS A 241 20.80 0.97 -6.53
C LYS A 241 19.66 0.25 -5.82
N VAL A 242 18.55 0.19 -6.53
CA VAL A 242 17.30 -0.41 -6.10
C VAL A 242 17.35 -1.89 -6.41
N ALA A 243 17.54 -2.69 -5.37
CA ALA A 243 17.19 -4.09 -5.47
C ALA A 243 15.67 -4.14 -5.63
N VAL A 244 15.18 -4.81 -6.66
CA VAL A 244 13.76 -5.09 -6.88
C VAL A 244 13.61 -6.58 -7.18
N GLY A 245 12.59 -7.21 -6.61
CA GLY A 245 12.32 -8.64 -6.74
C GLY A 245 12.71 -9.54 -5.56
N CYS A 246 11.74 -10.38 -5.16
CA CYS A 246 11.74 -11.39 -4.10
C CYS A 246 11.51 -10.91 -2.65
N THR A 247 10.85 -11.76 -1.85
CA THR A 247 9.95 -11.50 -0.68
C THR A 247 8.67 -10.69 -0.90
N TYR A 248 8.66 -9.72 -1.82
CA TYR A 248 7.44 -9.00 -2.20
C TYR A 248 7.00 -9.44 -3.60
N TYR A 249 6.34 -10.59 -3.66
CA TYR A 249 5.74 -11.14 -4.87
C TYR A 249 4.21 -11.13 -4.75
N PHE A 250 3.49 -11.36 -5.84
CA PHE A 250 2.03 -11.54 -5.80
C PHE A 250 1.64 -13.03 -5.79
N VAL A 251 2.60 -13.93 -5.54
CA VAL A 251 2.40 -15.39 -5.60
C VAL A 251 2.95 -16.06 -4.34
N ASN A 252 2.07 -16.81 -3.66
CA ASN A 252 2.33 -17.45 -2.37
C ASN A 252 3.51 -18.44 -2.38
N VAL A 253 3.79 -19.09 -3.52
CA VAL A 253 4.88 -20.08 -3.66
C VAL A 253 6.27 -19.52 -3.32
N HIS A 254 6.44 -18.19 -3.37
CA HIS A 254 7.72 -17.53 -3.07
C HIS A 254 7.79 -17.00 -1.63
N SER A 255 6.68 -16.48 -1.11
CA SER A 255 6.57 -15.86 0.21
C SER A 255 6.30 -16.87 1.32
N GLN A 256 5.45 -17.88 1.08
CA GLN A 256 5.05 -18.87 2.08
C GLN A 256 6.25 -19.64 2.66
N PRO A 257 7.20 -20.17 1.85
CA PRO A 257 8.33 -20.92 2.41
C PRO A 257 9.23 -20.06 3.30
N PHE A 258 9.36 -18.77 2.99
CA PHE A 258 10.16 -17.84 3.78
C PHE A 258 9.49 -17.53 5.11
N TRP A 259 8.18 -17.26 5.10
CA TRP A 259 7.38 -17.12 6.31
C TRP A 259 7.43 -18.39 7.19
N ASP A 260 7.17 -19.56 6.60
CA ASP A 260 7.15 -20.83 7.33
C ASP A 260 8.50 -21.14 7.97
N THR A 261 9.60 -20.84 7.28
CA THR A 261 10.95 -21.02 7.82
C THR A 261 11.18 -20.14 9.05
N TRP A 262 10.80 -18.86 8.98
CA TRP A 262 10.91 -17.95 10.13
C TRP A 262 9.99 -18.38 11.28
N TYR A 263 8.73 -18.68 10.98
CA TYR A 263 7.72 -19.05 11.97
C TYR A 263 8.07 -20.36 12.70
N ARG A 264 8.62 -21.34 11.98
CA ARG A 264 9.02 -22.65 12.54
C ARG A 264 10.41 -22.65 13.18
N ASN A 265 11.25 -21.66 12.88
CA ASN A 265 12.61 -21.57 13.42
C ASN A 265 12.85 -20.18 14.04
N PRO A 266 12.31 -19.92 15.25
CA PRO A 266 12.41 -18.63 15.90
C PRO A 266 13.85 -18.24 16.27
N GLU A 267 14.79 -19.20 16.29
CA GLU A 267 16.21 -18.95 16.56
C GLU A 267 16.99 -18.47 15.32
N ALA A 268 16.41 -18.59 14.11
CA ALA A 268 17.06 -18.13 12.91
C ALA A 268 17.09 -16.60 12.85
N CYS A 269 18.26 -16.00 13.00
CA CYS A 269 18.46 -14.56 12.75
C CYS A 269 18.11 -14.22 11.29
N ARG A 270 17.11 -13.36 11.11
CA ARG A 270 16.68 -12.83 9.82
C ARG A 270 16.47 -11.32 9.92
N PRO A 271 16.83 -10.53 8.89
CA PRO A 271 16.46 -9.13 8.85
C PRO A 271 14.92 -9.00 8.77
N PRO A 272 14.35 -7.88 9.27
CA PRO A 272 12.95 -7.61 9.07
C PRO A 272 12.55 -7.62 7.60
N ALA A 273 11.42 -8.24 7.27
CA ALA A 273 10.98 -8.33 5.88
C ALA A 273 9.45 -8.45 5.77
N LEU A 274 8.86 -7.63 4.91
CA LEU A 274 7.49 -7.81 4.47
C LEU A 274 7.41 -9.00 3.52
N VAL A 275 6.46 -9.89 3.78
CA VAL A 275 6.17 -11.05 2.96
C VAL A 275 4.74 -10.99 2.47
N HIS A 276 4.58 -11.15 1.16
CA HIS A 276 3.28 -11.17 0.52
C HIS A 276 3.32 -12.10 -0.71
N PRO A 277 2.23 -12.83 -1.00
CA PRO A 277 1.09 -13.10 -0.12
C PRO A 277 1.35 -14.35 0.75
N ILE A 278 0.87 -14.38 1.98
CA ILE A 278 0.86 -15.57 2.85
C ILE A 278 -0.58 -16.07 2.96
N LYS A 279 -0.88 -17.16 2.25
CA LYS A 279 -2.22 -17.75 2.15
C LYS A 279 -2.17 -19.15 2.73
N GLY A 280 -2.94 -19.40 3.79
CA GLY A 280 -3.05 -20.73 4.39
C GLY A 280 -4.29 -20.86 5.27
N ASP A 281 -4.80 -22.08 5.39
CA ASP A 281 -6.02 -22.42 6.14
C ASP A 281 -5.93 -22.06 7.63
N PHE A 282 -4.71 -21.92 8.17
CA PHE A 282 -4.50 -21.44 9.53
C PHE A 282 -5.01 -20.01 9.78
N PHE A 283 -5.26 -19.24 8.71
CA PHE A 283 -5.63 -17.82 8.77
C PHE A 283 -7.01 -17.49 8.19
N ASN A 284 -7.76 -18.50 7.71
CA ASN A 284 -9.12 -18.35 7.16
C ASN A 284 -10.19 -18.83 8.14
#